data_AF-A0A519UPY6-F1
#
_entry.id   AF-A0A519UPY6-F1
#
_cell.length_a   1.000
_cell.length_b   1.000
_cell.length_c   1.000
_cell.angle_alpha   90.00
_cell.angle_beta   90.00
_cell.angle_gamma   90.00
#
_symmetry.space_group_name_H-M   'P 1'
#
loop_
_entity.id
_entity.type
_entity.pdbx_description
1 polymer ?
#
loop_
_entity_poly.entity_id
_entity_poly.type
_entity_poly.pdbx_seq_one_letter_code
_entity_poly.pdbx_strand_id
1 'polypeptide(L)'
;MEKHDIQTLDDIKLLVNTFYTRVQQNDLIGPIFNGVIKDNWPAHLEKMYGFWQTLLLDVQAYTGSPFPKHAKLPVEQEHFDTWMRLFTSTVNELFEGEKAKEAIWRAARMAEMFMYKIDHLRNNPQITPIV
;
A
#
# COMPACT_ATOMS: atom_id res chain seq x y z
N MET A 1 -5.72 0.75 25.15
CA MET A 1 -5.54 -0.68 24.83
C MET A 1 -4.06 -0.92 24.69
N GLU A 2 -3.55 -2.02 25.24
CA GLU A 2 -2.21 -2.48 24.88
C GLU A 2 -2.20 -2.87 23.40
N LYS A 3 -1.11 -2.54 22.71
CA LYS A 3 -0.92 -2.95 21.32
C LYS A 3 -0.54 -4.43 21.31
N HIS A 4 -0.89 -5.10 20.22
CA HIS A 4 -0.51 -6.50 19.97
C HIS A 4 0.04 -6.63 18.55
N ASP A 5 0.56 -7.80 18.22
CA ASP A 5 1.06 -8.06 16.86
C ASP A 5 -0.06 -8.42 15.90
N ILE A 6 0.19 -8.29 14.59
CA ILE A 6 -0.79 -8.60 13.55
C ILE A 6 -0.92 -10.12 13.43
N GLN A 7 -2.10 -10.67 13.74
CA GLN A 7 -2.29 -12.12 13.82
C GLN A 7 -3.49 -12.62 12.99
N THR A 8 -4.47 -11.76 12.74
CA THR A 8 -5.76 -12.16 12.17
C THR A 8 -6.15 -11.31 10.96
N LEU A 9 -7.15 -11.78 10.21
CA LEU A 9 -7.75 -10.99 9.14
C LEU A 9 -8.40 -9.70 9.67
N ASP A 10 -8.94 -9.71 10.89
CA ASP A 10 -9.56 -8.53 11.47
C ASP A 10 -8.51 -7.46 11.81
N ASP A 11 -7.29 -7.86 12.20
CA ASP A 11 -6.16 -6.94 12.37
C ASP A 11 -5.74 -6.31 11.04
N ILE A 12 -5.71 -7.11 9.98
CA ILE A 12 -5.43 -6.62 8.62
C ILE A 12 -6.49 -5.63 8.18
N LYS A 13 -7.78 -5.93 8.40
CA LYS A 13 -8.88 -5.02 8.08
C LYS A 13 -8.78 -3.72 8.87
N LEU A 14 -8.46 -3.79 10.17
CA LEU A 14 -8.26 -2.60 11.01
C LEU A 14 -7.10 -1.74 10.49
N LEU A 15 -5.95 -2.35 10.18
CA LEU A 15 -4.80 -1.67 9.59
C LEU A 15 -5.17 -0.98 8.28
N VAL A 16 -5.73 -1.74 7.33
CA VAL A 16 -6.04 -1.27 5.98
C VAL A 16 -7.08 -0.17 6.02
N ASN A 17 -8.16 -0.33 6.79
CA ASN A 17 -9.21 0.69 6.89
C ASN A 17 -8.69 2.00 7.52
N THR A 18 -7.94 1.89 8.61
CA THR A 18 -7.36 3.07 9.28
C THR A 18 -6.39 3.79 8.34
N PHE A 19 -5.53 3.03 7.67
CA PHE A 19 -4.57 3.57 6.73
C PHE A 19 -5.25 4.27 5.55
N TYR A 20 -6.19 3.62 4.88
CA TYR A 20 -6.84 4.21 3.70
C TYR A 20 -7.79 5.35 4.03
N THR A 21 -8.35 5.40 5.24
CA THR A 21 -9.07 6.60 5.73
C THR A 21 -8.13 7.81 5.75
N ARG A 22 -6.89 7.64 6.24
CA ARG A 22 -5.88 8.71 6.25
C ARG A 22 -5.42 9.07 4.84
N VAL A 23 -5.24 8.08 3.96
CA VAL A 23 -4.89 8.30 2.55
C VAL A 23 -5.95 9.16 1.85
N GLN A 24 -7.24 8.83 2.02
CA GLN A 24 -8.34 9.58 1.40
C GLN A 24 -8.37 11.06 1.79
N GLN A 25 -7.98 11.35 3.04
CA GLN A 25 -8.00 12.70 3.62
C GLN A 25 -6.69 13.46 3.42
N ASN A 26 -5.63 12.82 2.90
CA ASN A 26 -4.35 13.47 2.73
C ASN A 26 -4.34 14.39 1.50
N ASP A 27 -3.91 15.64 1.66
CA ASP A 27 -3.94 16.64 0.59
C ASP A 27 -3.07 16.30 -0.63
N LEU A 28 -1.96 15.57 -0.43
CA LEU A 28 -1.01 15.24 -1.51
C LEU A 28 -1.43 13.97 -2.26
N ILE A 29 -1.61 12.86 -1.53
CA ILE A 29 -1.88 11.56 -2.17
C ILE A 29 -3.37 11.27 -2.32
N GLY A 30 -4.23 11.87 -1.50
CA GLY A 30 -5.68 11.67 -1.53
C GLY A 30 -6.29 11.95 -2.90
N PRO A 31 -6.00 13.07 -3.58
CA PRO A 31 -6.50 13.34 -4.93
C PRO A 31 -6.15 12.26 -5.96
N ILE A 32 -4.97 11.64 -5.86
CA ILE A 32 -4.55 10.55 -6.76
C ILE A 32 -5.41 9.31 -6.51
N PHE A 33 -5.51 8.87 -5.26
CA PHE A 33 -6.30 7.70 -4.90
C PHE A 33 -7.78 7.92 -5.22
N ASN A 34 -8.35 9.05 -4.82
CA ASN A 34 -9.75 9.40 -5.08
C ASN A 34 -10.04 9.52 -6.59
N GLY A 35 -9.11 10.06 -7.38
CA GLY A 35 -9.25 10.17 -8.83
C GLY A 35 -9.19 8.82 -9.57
N VAL A 36 -8.37 7.88 -9.08
CA VAL A 36 -8.21 6.55 -9.68
C VAL A 36 -9.29 5.57 -9.23
N ILE A 37 -9.60 5.54 -7.93
CA ILE A 37 -10.54 4.58 -7.32
C ILE A 37 -11.99 5.04 -7.46
N LYS A 38 -12.24 6.35 -7.35
CA LYS A 38 -13.58 6.96 -7.43
C LYS A 38 -14.55 6.28 -6.46
N ASP A 39 -15.73 5.86 -6.92
CA ASP A 39 -16.75 5.22 -6.09
C ASP A 39 -16.44 3.75 -5.74
N ASN A 40 -15.33 3.19 -6.25
CA ASN A 40 -15.00 1.78 -6.08
C ASN A 40 -14.12 1.49 -4.85
N TRP A 41 -14.17 2.35 -3.83
CA TRP A 41 -13.43 2.19 -2.58
C TRP A 41 -13.67 0.85 -1.87
N PRO A 42 -14.91 0.36 -1.73
CA PRO A 42 -15.15 -0.94 -1.09
C PRO A 42 -14.39 -2.09 -1.77
N ALA A 43 -14.41 -2.16 -3.10
CA ALA A 43 -13.68 -3.21 -3.83
C ALA A 43 -12.15 -3.05 -3.74
N HIS A 44 -11.66 -1.80 -3.70
CA HIS A 44 -10.24 -1.55 -3.47
C HIS A 44 -9.81 -2.03 -2.09
N LEU A 45 -10.58 -1.74 -1.04
CA LEU A 45 -10.29 -2.18 0.33
C LEU A 45 -10.30 -3.71 0.45
N GLU A 46 -11.30 -4.39 -0.13
CA GLU A 46 -11.35 -5.87 -0.16
C GLU A 46 -10.10 -6.47 -0.80
N LYS A 47 -9.65 -5.91 -1.92
CA LYS A 47 -8.40 -6.32 -2.57
C LYS A 47 -7.17 -6.09 -1.68
N MET A 48 -7.16 -4.99 -0.92
CA MET A 48 -6.06 -4.66 -0.02
C MET A 48 -6.03 -5.54 1.22
N TYR A 49 -7.19 -6.02 1.71
CA TYR A 49 -7.22 -7.04 2.75
C TYR A 49 -6.54 -8.32 2.27
N GLY A 50 -6.94 -8.85 1.11
CA GLY A 50 -6.32 -10.06 0.55
C GLY A 50 -4.83 -9.89 0.30
N PHE A 51 -4.41 -8.71 -0.16
CA PHE A 51 -3.00 -8.39 -0.42
C PHE A 51 -2.16 -8.47 0.86
N TRP A 52 -2.54 -7.76 1.90
CA TRP A 52 -1.79 -7.75 3.17
C TRP A 52 -1.91 -9.07 3.93
N GLN A 53 -3.05 -9.76 3.81
CA GLN A 53 -3.22 -11.11 4.36
C GLN A 53 -2.25 -12.10 3.70
N THR A 54 -2.07 -12.02 2.38
CA THR A 54 -1.09 -12.84 1.66
C THR A 54 0.34 -12.52 2.09
N LEU A 55 0.67 -11.24 2.26
CA LEU A 55 2.03 -10.84 2.59
C LEU A 55 2.44 -11.10 4.03
N LEU A 56 1.51 -11.03 4.98
CA LEU A 56 1.82 -11.07 6.42
C LEU A 56 1.40 -12.37 7.09
N LEU A 57 0.31 -12.99 6.63
CA LEU A 57 -0.26 -14.18 7.26
C LEU A 57 -0.13 -15.42 6.37
N ASP A 58 0.57 -15.33 5.24
CA ASP A 58 0.83 -16.42 4.28
C ASP A 58 -0.44 -17.13 3.79
N VAL A 59 -1.57 -16.41 3.77
CA VAL A 59 -2.85 -16.90 3.22
C VAL A 59 -2.96 -16.48 1.77
N GLN A 60 -3.14 -17.43 0.84
CA GLN A 60 -3.30 -17.14 -0.59
C GLN A 60 -4.64 -16.45 -0.90
N ALA A 61 -4.73 -15.15 -0.62
CA ALA A 61 -5.94 -14.32 -0.75
C ALA A 61 -5.82 -13.21 -1.81
N TYR A 62 -4.64 -13.04 -2.40
CA TYR A 62 -4.38 -12.09 -3.47
C TYR A 62 -3.73 -12.77 -4.67
N THR A 63 -4.26 -12.48 -5.85
CA THR A 63 -3.72 -12.96 -7.12
C THR A 63 -3.50 -11.78 -8.07
N GLY A 64 -2.31 -11.70 -8.67
CA GLY A 64 -1.94 -10.70 -9.67
C GLY A 64 -0.70 -9.88 -9.33
N SER A 65 -0.35 -8.96 -10.23
CA SER A 65 0.81 -8.08 -10.07
C SER A 65 0.35 -6.67 -9.66
N PRO A 66 0.82 -6.12 -8.53
CA PRO A 66 0.42 -4.78 -8.10
C PRO A 66 1.06 -3.67 -8.97
N PHE A 67 2.26 -3.89 -9.51
CA PHE A 67 3.03 -2.85 -10.20
C PHE A 67 2.35 -2.26 -11.46
N PRO A 68 1.76 -3.04 -12.38
CA PRO A 68 1.17 -2.51 -13.61
C PRO A 68 0.11 -1.41 -13.39
N LYS A 69 -0.59 -1.43 -12.24
CA LYS A 69 -1.57 -0.39 -11.89
C LYS A 69 -0.94 0.92 -11.44
N HIS A 70 0.31 0.89 -10.98
CA HIS A 70 1.06 2.05 -10.51
C HIS A 70 1.96 2.65 -11.60
N ALA A 71 2.37 1.85 -12.59
CA ALA A 71 3.35 2.21 -13.60
C ALA A 71 3.03 3.48 -14.41
N LYS A 72 1.76 3.86 -14.54
CA LYS A 72 1.31 5.02 -15.31
C LYS A 72 0.81 6.19 -14.45
N LEU A 73 0.89 6.06 -13.12
CA LEU A 73 0.41 7.12 -12.23
C LEU A 73 1.40 8.30 -12.22
N PRO A 74 0.88 9.54 -12.09
CA PRO A 74 1.71 10.73 -11.95
C PRO A 74 2.24 10.85 -10.51
N VAL A 75 2.97 9.84 -10.03
CA VAL A 75 3.53 9.78 -8.67
C VAL A 75 5.03 10.09 -8.68
N GLU A 76 5.49 10.78 -7.66
CA GLU A 76 6.88 11.15 -7.46
C GLU A 76 7.35 10.72 -6.07
N GLN A 77 8.63 10.94 -5.75
CA GLN A 77 9.23 10.54 -4.48
C GLN A 77 8.41 11.01 -3.27
N GLU A 78 7.98 12.28 -3.27
CA GLU A 78 7.18 12.87 -2.18
C GLU A 78 5.85 12.14 -1.92
N HIS A 79 5.27 11.51 -2.95
CA HIS A 79 4.03 10.74 -2.85
C HIS A 79 4.30 9.42 -2.15
N PHE A 80 5.39 8.73 -2.50
CA PHE A 80 5.83 7.50 -1.84
C PHE A 80 6.24 7.77 -0.39
N ASP A 81 6.97 8.85 -0.12
CA ASP A 81 7.37 9.26 1.22
C ASP A 81 6.15 9.56 2.10
N THR A 82 5.14 10.25 1.56
CA THR A 82 3.90 10.54 2.26
C THR A 82 3.09 9.26 2.53
N TRP A 83 2.98 8.39 1.54
CA TRP A 83 2.32 7.09 1.70
C TRP A 83 3.00 6.24 2.78
N MET A 84 4.35 6.16 2.77
CA MET A 84 5.10 5.42 3.78
C MET A 84 4.97 6.04 5.17
N ARG A 85 5.04 7.36 5.29
CA ARG A 85 4.86 8.05 6.57
C ARG A 85 3.49 7.71 7.19
N LEU A 86 2.42 7.78 6.39
CA LEU A 86 1.07 7.43 6.85
C LEU A 86 0.97 5.95 7.22
N PHE A 87 1.56 5.06 6.42
CA PHE A 87 1.51 3.62 6.67
C PHE A 87 2.26 3.26 7.95
N THR A 88 3.51 3.70 8.10
CA THR A 88 4.34 3.48 9.29
C THR A 88 3.70 4.05 10.55
N SER A 89 3.14 5.26 10.50
CA SER A 89 2.41 5.83 11.64
C SER A 89 1.23 4.95 12.03
N THR A 90 0.45 4.51 11.05
CA THR A 90 -0.74 3.67 11.28
C THR A 90 -0.36 2.33 11.91
N VAL A 91 0.69 1.66 11.41
CA VAL A 91 1.18 0.40 11.99
C VAL A 91 1.66 0.62 13.43
N ASN A 92 2.48 1.64 13.67
CA ASN A 92 3.06 1.89 15.00
C ASN A 92 2.02 2.32 16.05
N GLU A 93 0.93 2.95 15.62
CA GLU A 93 -0.18 3.34 16.50
C GLU A 93 -1.07 2.15 16.88
N LEU A 94 -1.30 1.21 15.95
CA LEU A 94 -2.23 0.11 16.15
C LEU A 94 -1.56 -1.16 16.69
N PHE A 95 -0.33 -1.44 16.28
CA PHE A 95 0.33 -2.72 16.47
C PHE A 95 1.76 -2.59 16.99
N GLU A 96 2.28 -3.70 17.50
CA GLU A 96 3.69 -3.89 17.84
C GLU A 96 4.06 -5.37 17.73
N GLY A 97 5.33 -5.67 17.46
CA GLY A 97 5.80 -7.04 17.28
C GLY A 97 6.47 -7.26 15.94
N GLU A 98 6.70 -8.53 15.59
CA GLU A 98 7.46 -8.92 14.41
C GLU A 98 6.65 -8.72 13.13
N LYS A 99 5.34 -9.02 13.13
CA LYS A 99 4.50 -8.79 11.95
C LYS A 99 4.26 -7.31 11.68
N ALA A 100 4.16 -6.48 12.71
CA ALA A 100 4.15 -5.03 12.56
C ALA A 100 5.43 -4.49 11.88
N LYS A 101 6.61 -4.93 12.34
CA LYS A 101 7.90 -4.57 11.70
C LYS A 101 7.98 -5.10 10.27
N GLU A 102 7.56 -6.34 10.04
CA GLU A 102 7.53 -6.97 8.73
C GLU A 102 6.63 -6.20 7.75
N ALA A 103 5.46 -5.73 8.21
CA ALA A 103 4.56 -4.91 7.40
C ALA A 103 5.23 -3.63 6.91
N ILE A 104 5.87 -2.89 7.81
CA ILE A 104 6.62 -1.66 7.45
C ILE A 104 7.76 -1.98 6.49
N TRP A 105 8.52 -3.04 6.75
CA TRP A 105 9.65 -3.44 5.90
C TRP A 105 9.19 -3.83 4.49
N ARG A 106 8.13 -4.65 4.35
CA ARG A 106 7.56 -5.03 3.05
C ARG A 106 7.02 -3.82 2.31
N ALA A 107 6.33 -2.93 3.01
CA ALA A 107 5.82 -1.68 2.45
C ALA A 107 6.95 -0.82 1.85
N ALA A 108 8.03 -0.62 2.60
CA ALA A 108 9.19 0.14 2.16
C ALA A 108 9.85 -0.47 0.91
N ARG A 109 10.07 -1.79 0.89
CA ARG A 109 10.63 -2.48 -0.28
C ARG A 109 9.77 -2.36 -1.53
N MET A 110 8.46 -2.38 -1.38
CA MET A 110 7.54 -2.18 -2.51
C MET A 110 7.56 -0.73 -3.00
N ALA A 111 7.57 0.24 -2.10
CA ALA A 111 7.69 1.66 -2.46
C ALA A 111 8.99 1.93 -3.24
N GLU A 112 10.14 1.47 -2.73
CA GLU A 112 11.44 1.57 -3.40
C GLU A 112 11.42 0.93 -4.80
N MET A 113 10.92 -0.31 -4.90
CA MET A 113 10.83 -1.04 -6.17
C MET A 113 9.92 -0.31 -7.17
N PHE A 114 8.76 0.19 -6.74
CA PHE A 114 7.81 0.85 -7.62
C PHE A 114 8.37 2.16 -8.13
N MET A 115 8.96 2.97 -7.25
CA MET A 115 9.63 4.21 -7.61
C MET A 115 10.73 3.96 -8.64
N TYR A 116 11.65 3.02 -8.35
CA TYR A 116 12.72 2.65 -9.29
C TYR A 116 12.19 2.25 -10.66
N LYS A 117 11.15 1.40 -10.72
CA LYS A 117 10.59 0.94 -11.99
C LYS A 117 9.84 2.06 -12.74
N ILE A 118 9.13 2.93 -12.02
CA ILE A 118 8.45 4.09 -12.63
C ILE A 118 9.48 5.05 -13.23
N ASP A 119 10.53 5.39 -12.48
CA ASP A 119 11.60 6.27 -12.96
C ASP A 119 12.34 5.65 -14.13
N HIS A 120 12.59 4.34 -14.09
CA HIS A 120 13.19 3.62 -15.21
C HIS A 120 12.33 3.71 -16.48
N LEU A 121 11.02 3.51 -16.37
CA LEU A 121 10.08 3.63 -17.51
C LEU A 121 10.00 5.07 -18.04
N ARG A 122 9.99 6.08 -17.16
CA ARG A 122 10.01 7.50 -17.57
C ARG A 122 11.27 7.87 -18.34
N ASN A 123 12.40 7.35 -17.90
CA ASN A 123 13.70 7.56 -18.56
C ASN A 123 13.91 6.68 -19.82
N ASN A 124 13.03 5.71 -20.07
CA ASN A 124 13.10 4.79 -21.21
C ASN A 124 11.71 4.58 -21.83
N PRO A 125 11.12 5.61 -22.47
CA PRO A 125 9.72 5.60 -22.93
C PRO A 125 9.40 4.52 -23.98
N GLN A 126 10.42 3.96 -24.63
CA GLN A 126 10.30 2.83 -25.55
C GLN A 126 10.00 1.47 -24.87
N ILE A 127 10.15 1.37 -23.54
CA ILE A 127 9.89 0.14 -22.79
C ILE A 127 8.41 0.03 -22.44
N THR A 128 7.73 -1.00 -22.96
CA THR A 128 6.34 -1.31 -22.57
C THR A 128 6.35 -2.18 -21.30
N PRO A 129 5.55 -1.87 -20.26
CA PRO A 129 5.43 -2.74 -19.09
C PRO A 129 4.87 -4.10 -19.50
N ILE A 130 5.55 -5.19 -19.11
CA ILE A 130 5.01 -6.55 -19.22
C ILE A 130 3.88 -6.66 -18.19
N VAL A 131 2.65 -6.82 -18.67
CA VAL A 131 1.42 -7.04 -17.88
C VAL A 131 1.24 -8.49 -17.51
#